data_AF-A0A7V0J2U9-F1
#
_entry.id   AF-A0A7V0J2U9-F1
#
_cell.length_a   1.000
_cell.length_b   1.000
_cell.length_c   1.000
_cell.angle_alpha   90.00
_cell.angle_beta   90.00
_cell.angle_gamma   90.00
#
_symmetry.space_group_name_H-M   'P 1'
#
loop_
_entity.id
_entity.type
_entity.pdbx_description
1 polymer ?
#
loop_
_entity_poly.entity_id
_entity_poly.type
_entity_poly.pdbx_seq_one_letter_code
_entity_poly.pdbx_strand_id
1 'polypeptide(L)'
;MLRGVAAGLLSLLVPALGQMYAGARTRGGAILAGAIIIGNLNILFLPVFVAAEPDPGVVWEYWIPRVGHDVMSLWSIVFWIWAIVDAYRTTVDTTSVTTRG
;
A
#
# COMPACT_ATOMS: atom_id res chain seq x y z
N MET A 1 15.62 10.97 14.58
CA MET A 1 14.18 10.87 14.93
C MET A 1 13.30 11.77 14.06
N LEU A 2 13.50 13.10 14.01
CA LEU A 2 12.63 14.03 13.26
C LEU A 2 12.47 13.67 11.77
N ARG A 3 13.57 13.31 11.09
CA ARG A 3 13.55 12.88 9.67
C ARG A 3 12.74 11.61 9.45
N GLY A 4 12.77 10.66 10.39
CA GLY A 4 12.01 9.41 10.29
C GLY A 4 10.50 9.66 10.40
N VAL A 5 10.09 10.56 11.30
CA VAL A 5 8.69 10.99 11.39
C VAL A 5 8.25 11.69 10.11
N ALA A 6 9.06 12.61 9.57
CA ALA A 6 8.77 13.27 8.30
C ALA A 6 8.64 12.27 7.14
N ALA A 7 9.53 11.27 7.05
CA ALA A 7 9.43 10.20 6.05
C ALA A 7 8.15 9.37 6.21
N GLY A 8 7.78 9.02 7.45
CA GLY A 8 6.52 8.34 7.72
C GLY A 8 5.29 9.16 7.27
N LEU A 9 5.26 10.47 7.58
CA LEU A 9 4.18 11.37 7.15
C LEU A 9 4.12 11.51 5.63
N LEU A 10 5.26 11.54 4.95
CA LEU A 10 5.30 11.54 3.48
C LEU A 10 4.70 10.24 2.91
N SER A 11 5.05 9.09 3.50
CA SER A 11 4.48 7.79 3.08
C SER A 11 3.02 7.59 3.49
N LEU A 12 2.50 8.38 4.43
CA LEU A 12 1.08 8.43 4.74
C LEU A 12 0.30 9.07 3.60
N LEU A 13 0.81 10.18 3.05
CA LEU A 13 0.18 10.89 1.94
C LEU A 13 0.23 10.10 0.62
N VAL A 14 1.41 9.59 0.29
CA VAL A 14 1.63 8.80 -0.92
C VAL A 14 2.58 7.66 -0.58
N PRO A 15 2.20 6.39 -0.84
CA PRO A 15 3.07 5.25 -0.58
C PRO A 15 4.42 5.47 -1.25
N ALA A 16 5.48 5.06 -0.58
CA ALA A 16 6.87 5.18 -1.02
C ALA A 16 7.56 6.56 -0.97
N LEU A 17 6.84 7.67 -0.81
CA LEU A 17 7.49 8.99 -0.82
C LEU A 17 8.51 9.15 0.31
N GLY A 18 8.23 8.60 1.49
CA GLY A 18 9.16 8.61 2.61
C GLY A 18 10.46 7.85 2.32
N GLN A 19 10.38 6.72 1.63
CA GLN A 19 11.54 5.94 1.20
C GLN A 19 12.38 6.71 0.17
N MET A 20 11.72 7.40 -0.76
CA MET A 20 12.40 8.25 -1.75
C MET A 20 13.06 9.47 -1.09
N TYR A 21 12.40 10.09 -0.11
CA TYR A 21 12.94 11.16 0.72
C TYR A 21 14.17 10.72 1.53
N ALA A 22 14.15 9.47 2.04
CA ALA A 22 15.29 8.87 2.73
C ALA A 22 16.47 8.51 1.80
N GLY A 23 16.31 8.65 0.48
CA GLY A 23 17.35 8.32 -0.51
C GLY A 23 17.26 6.90 -1.06
N ALA A 24 16.35 6.06 -0.56
CA ALA A 24 16.15 4.68 -1.01
C ALA A 24 15.21 4.60 -2.23
N ARG A 25 15.60 5.25 -3.34
CA ARG A 25 14.74 5.43 -4.53
C ARG A 25 14.27 4.12 -5.16
N THR A 26 15.11 3.10 -5.25
CA THR A 26 14.75 1.79 -5.81
C THR A 26 13.70 1.07 -4.96
N ARG A 27 13.87 1.08 -3.62
CA ARG A 27 12.91 0.53 -2.67
C ARG A 27 11.58 1.29 -2.75
N GLY A 28 11.64 2.62 -2.77
CA GLY A 28 10.47 3.45 -2.96
C GLY A 28 9.75 3.15 -4.28
N GLY A 29 10.47 3.04 -5.39
CA GLY A 29 9.89 2.69 -6.69
C GLY A 29 9.13 1.36 -6.66
N ALA A 30 9.68 0.33 -6.01
CA ALA A 30 9.01 -0.96 -5.86
C ALA A 30 7.73 -0.87 -5.01
N ILE A 31 7.76 -0.11 -3.91
CA ILE A 31 6.58 0.10 -3.06
C ILE A 31 5.49 0.88 -3.80
N LEU A 32 5.88 1.90 -4.58
CA LEU A 32 4.95 2.68 -5.38
C LEU A 32 4.30 1.82 -6.47
N ALA A 33 5.08 1.00 -7.17
CA ALA A 33 4.56 0.05 -8.16
C ALA A 33 3.57 -0.94 -7.51
N GLY A 34 3.90 -1.47 -6.33
CA GLY A 34 3.00 -2.32 -5.55
C GLY A 34 1.70 -1.62 -5.18
N ALA A 35 1.77 -0.36 -4.71
CA ALA A 35 0.60 0.44 -4.38
C ALA A 35 -0.33 0.64 -5.59
N ILE A 36 0.24 0.93 -6.77
CA ILE A 36 -0.52 1.09 -8.01
C ILE A 36 -1.21 -0.23 -8.37
N ILE A 37 -0.50 -1.35 -8.33
CA ILE A 37 -1.08 -2.67 -8.67
C ILE A 37 -2.23 -3.01 -7.71
N ILE A 38 -2.00 -2.91 -6.40
CA ILE A 38 -3.01 -3.22 -5.38
C ILE A 38 -4.23 -2.30 -5.51
N GLY A 39 -4.01 -1.00 -5.68
CA GLY A 39 -5.09 -0.03 -5.85
C GLY A 39 -5.93 -0.29 -7.10
N ASN A 40 -5.30 -0.59 -8.24
CA ASN A 40 -6.01 -0.92 -9.47
C ASN A 40 -6.78 -2.23 -9.36
N LEU A 41 -6.19 -3.27 -8.76
CA LEU A 41 -6.89 -4.53 -8.51
C LEU A 41 -8.14 -4.30 -7.68
N ASN A 42 -8.06 -3.47 -6.63
CA ASN A 42 -9.20 -3.19 -5.76
C ASN A 42 -10.33 -2.45 -6.51
N ILE A 43 -9.99 -1.52 -7.41
CA ILE A 43 -10.96 -0.80 -8.26
C ILE A 43 -11.62 -1.74 -9.28
N LEU A 44 -10.91 -2.75 -9.79
CA LEU A 44 -11.45 -3.68 -10.79
C LEU A 44 -12.55 -4.61 -10.24
N PHE A 45 -12.58 -4.87 -8.93
CA PHE A 45 -13.61 -5.74 -8.34
C PHE A 45 -15.02 -5.15 -8.46
N LEU A 46 -15.18 -3.83 -8.38
CA LEU A 46 -16.48 -3.15 -8.43
C LEU A 46 -17.17 -3.28 -9.81
N PRO A 47 -16.52 -2.94 -10.95
CA PRO A 47 -17.10 -3.13 -12.27
C PRO A 47 -17.34 -4.60 -12.62
N VAL A 48 -16.43 -5.49 -12.23
CA VAL A 48 -16.57 -6.94 -12.47
C VAL A 48 -17.80 -7.48 -11.74
N PHE A 49 -18.03 -7.03 -10.51
CA PHE A 49 -19.22 -7.39 -9.75
C PHE A 49 -20.52 -6.91 -10.40
N VAL A 50 -20.56 -5.66 -10.88
CA VAL A 50 -21.73 -5.11 -11.59
C VAL A 50 -21.98 -5.83 -12.91
N ALA A 51 -20.93 -6.14 -13.67
CA ALA A 51 -21.04 -6.83 -14.95
C ALA A 51 -21.43 -8.32 -14.81
N ALA A 52 -21.19 -8.93 -13.65
CA ALA A 52 -21.54 -10.33 -13.40
C ALA A 52 -23.04 -10.56 -13.15
N GLU A 53 -23.85 -9.51 -12.99
CA GLU A 53 -25.29 -9.58 -12.67
C GLU A 53 -25.65 -10.72 -11.68
N PRO A 54 -25.01 -10.78 -10.50
CA PRO A 54 -25.16 -11.93 -9.62
C PRO A 54 -26.61 -12.07 -9.16
N ASP A 55 -27.18 -13.27 -9.31
CA ASP A 55 -28.54 -13.57 -8.84
C ASP A 55 -28.55 -13.49 -7.31
N PRO A 56 -29.33 -12.57 -6.70
CA PRO A 56 -29.43 -12.47 -5.25
C PRO A 56 -29.97 -13.75 -4.58
N GLY A 57 -30.59 -14.67 -5.33
CA GLY A 57 -30.97 -16.00 -4.87
C GLY A 57 -29.80 -17.00 -4.75
N VAL A 58 -28.67 -16.73 -5.39
CA VAL A 58 -27.46 -17.57 -5.36
C VAL A 58 -26.38 -16.88 -4.52
N VAL A 59 -26.41 -17.18 -3.22
CA VAL A 59 -25.54 -16.60 -2.19
C VAL A 59 -24.07 -16.54 -2.63
N TRP A 60 -23.54 -17.59 -3.26
CA TRP A 60 -22.12 -17.65 -3.60
C TRP A 60 -21.68 -16.66 -4.68
N GLU A 61 -22.52 -16.37 -5.67
CA GLU A 61 -22.19 -15.44 -6.77
C GLU A 61 -22.14 -13.99 -6.27
N TYR A 62 -22.98 -13.66 -5.28
CA TYR A 62 -23.00 -12.35 -4.64
C TYR A 62 -21.87 -12.19 -3.61
N TRP A 63 -21.65 -13.19 -2.76
CA TRP A 63 -20.73 -13.06 -1.62
C TRP A 63 -19.25 -13.19 -1.98
N ILE A 64 -18.88 -14.00 -2.99
CA ILE A 64 -17.46 -14.20 -3.35
C ILE A 64 -16.80 -12.88 -3.80
N PRO A 65 -17.36 -12.11 -4.74
CA PRO A 65 -16.75 -10.85 -5.16
C PRO A 65 -16.76 -9.79 -4.04
N ARG A 66 -17.82 -9.77 -3.22
CA ARG A 66 -17.94 -8.85 -2.08
C ARG A 66 -16.85 -9.10 -1.04
N VAL A 67 -16.71 -10.35 -0.60
CA VAL A 67 -15.66 -10.75 0.35
C VAL A 67 -14.28 -10.55 -0.26
N GLY A 68 -14.10 -10.84 -1.55
CA GLY A 68 -12.85 -10.59 -2.27
C GLY A 68 -12.44 -9.12 -2.22
N HIS A 69 -13.37 -8.21 -2.53
CA HIS A 69 -13.16 -6.76 -2.41
C HIS A 69 -12.82 -6.33 -0.97
N ASP A 70 -13.55 -6.85 0.02
CA ASP A 70 -13.35 -6.47 1.42
C ASP A 70 -11.99 -6.96 1.96
N VAL A 71 -11.58 -8.17 1.58
CA VAL A 71 -10.25 -8.72 1.90
C VAL A 71 -9.13 -7.92 1.23
N MET A 72 -9.29 -7.57 -0.06
CA MET A 72 -8.30 -6.77 -0.79
C MET A 72 -8.20 -5.33 -0.25
N SER A 73 -9.32 -4.77 0.20
CA SER A 73 -9.36 -3.47 0.88
C SER A 73 -8.65 -3.52 2.23
N LEU A 74 -8.89 -4.56 3.04
CA LEU A 74 -8.15 -4.76 4.28
C LEU A 74 -6.65 -4.92 4.02
N TRP A 75 -6.28 -5.70 3.02
CA TRP A 75 -4.89 -5.88 2.64
C TRP A 75 -4.24 -4.57 2.18
N SER A 76 -4.97 -3.71 1.47
CA SER A 76 -4.51 -2.39 1.05
C SER A 76 -4.15 -1.51 2.26
N ILE A 77 -4.97 -1.55 3.32
CA ILE A 77 -4.70 -0.82 4.58
C ILE A 77 -3.43 -1.36 5.25
N VAL A 78 -3.29 -2.69 5.35
CA VAL A 78 -2.12 -3.33 5.94
C VAL A 78 -0.85 -2.95 5.17
N PHE A 79 -0.90 -3.00 3.84
CA PHE A 79 0.21 -2.60 2.97
C PHE A 79 0.58 -1.13 3.17
N TRP A 80 -0.41 -0.24 3.31
CA TRP A 80 -0.17 1.20 3.50
C TRP A 80 0.50 1.49 4.84
N ILE A 81 0.01 0.87 5.93
CA ILE A 81 0.61 0.98 7.26
C ILE A 81 2.05 0.45 7.23
N TRP A 82 2.26 -0.70 6.59
CA TRP A 82 3.59 -1.25 6.41
C TRP A 82 4.51 -0.28 5.66
N ALA A 83 4.04 0.35 4.57
CA ALA A 83 4.83 1.32 3.80
C ALA A 83 5.21 2.57 4.62
N ILE A 84 4.36 3.01 5.55
CA ILE A 84 4.66 4.11 6.49
C ILE A 84 5.77 3.70 7.46
N VAL A 85 5.63 2.52 8.09
CA VAL A 85 6.62 2.01 9.05
C VAL A 85 7.96 1.75 8.35
N ASP A 86 7.93 1.24 7.13
CA ASP A 86 9.09 1.00 6.29
C ASP A 86 9.85 2.30 5.97
N ALA A 87 9.14 3.40 5.71
CA ALA A 87 9.73 4.71 5.47
C ALA A 87 10.46 5.26 6.70
N TYR A 88 9.83 5.11 7.88
CA TYR A 88 10.43 5.49 9.15
C TYR A 88 11.75 4.73 9.38
N ARG A 89 11.71 3.40 9.22
CA ARG A 89 12.87 2.52 9.42
C ARG A 89 13.99 2.79 8.42
N THR A 90 13.67 2.94 7.14
CA THR A 90 14.64 3.26 6.09
C THR A 90 15.43 4.52 6.42
N THR A 91 14.77 5.54 6.99
CA THR A 91 15.44 6.79 7.38
C THR A 91 16.40 6.60 8.56
N VAL A 92 16.04 5.74 9.52
CA VAL A 92 16.91 5.38 10.65
C VAL A 92 18.16 4.65 10.13
N ASP A 93 17.98 3.69 9.22
CA ASP A 93 19.07 2.90 8.65
C ASP A 93 20.06 3.79 7.88
N THR A 94 19.57 4.66 6.99
CA THR A 94 20.45 5.57 6.22
C THR A 94 21.24 6.51 7.11
N THR A 95 20.66 7.00 8.20
CA THR A 95 21.35 7.90 9.15
C THR A 95 22.50 7.17 9.88
N SER A 96 22.34 5.88 10.18
CA SER A 96 23.37 5.07 10.85
C SER A 96 24.59 4.79 9.96
N VAL A 97 24.39 4.72 8.64
CA VAL A 97 25.49 4.50 7.68
C VAL A 97 26.33 5.77 7.53
N THR A 98 25.71 6.94 7.43
CA THR A 98 26.43 8.22 7.29
C THR A 98 27.26 8.59 8.52
N THR A 99 26.90 8.11 9.71
CA THR A 99 27.62 8.40 10.96
C THR A 99 28.80 7.46 11.24
N ARG A 100 28.92 6.36 10.48
CA ARG A 100 30.01 5.38 10.60
C ARG A 100 31.07 5.47 9.50
N GLY A 101 30.88 6.38 8.53
CA GLY A 101 31.78 6.60 7.39
C GLY A 101 32.76 7.73 7.61
#